data_AF-A0A246JTN3-F1
#
_entry.id   AF-A0A246JTN3-F1
#
_cell.length_a   1.000
_cell.length_b   1.000
_cell.length_c   1.000
_cell.angle_alpha   90.00
_cell.angle_beta   90.00
_cell.angle_gamma   90.00
#
_symmetry.space_group_name_H-M   'P 1'
#
loop_
_entity.id
_entity.type
_entity.pdbx_description
1 polymer ?
#
loop_
_entity_poly.entity_id
_entity_poly.type
_entity_poly.pdbx_seq_one_letter_code
_entity_poly.pdbx_strand_id
1 'polypeptide(L)'
;MSDQLVLSAETRDRGGKGASRELRREGRVPAVVYGGKEEPLMIHVEEKLLMKQLMTGHFMNSVVMIDVGGKQIRTLPKDVAFHPVKDRPIHADFLRISKDSKVQVAVPVVFINEEASPGLKRGGVLNIVRHELELICDADKMPDDIEIDVTGYDVGDSIHISNVTLPKGSESAITDRDFTIATIVAPSAMKSSEGDTTVDDGEAAAEGGEEA
;
A
#
# COMPACT_ATOMS: atom_id res chain seq x y z
N MET A 1 -18.41 -2.87 4.18
CA MET A 1 -19.06 -2.65 5.50
C MET A 1 -17.91 -2.39 6.44
N SER A 2 -17.71 -1.14 6.86
CA SER A 2 -16.54 -0.74 7.65
C SER A 2 -16.58 -1.43 9.02
N ASP A 3 -15.80 -2.49 9.17
CA ASP A 3 -15.64 -3.22 10.42
C ASP A 3 -15.03 -2.28 11.46
N GLN A 4 -15.78 -1.93 12.50
CA GLN A 4 -15.30 -0.99 13.52
C GLN A 4 -14.35 -1.71 14.46
N LEU A 5 -13.05 -1.58 14.21
CA LEU A 5 -12.00 -2.15 15.04
C LEU A 5 -11.85 -1.32 16.32
N VAL A 6 -12.19 -1.91 17.47
CA VAL A 6 -12.00 -1.27 18.77
C VAL A 6 -10.61 -1.62 19.32
N LEU A 7 -9.85 -0.60 19.71
CA LEU A 7 -8.53 -0.76 20.33
C LEU A 7 -8.51 -0.04 21.69
N SER A 8 -8.33 -0.80 22.76
CA SER A 8 -8.18 -0.23 24.10
C SER A 8 -6.83 0.47 24.23
N ALA A 9 -6.85 1.72 24.69
CA ALA A 9 -5.67 2.54 24.87
C ALA A 9 -5.70 3.23 26.24
N GLU A 10 -4.53 3.48 26.79
CA GLU A 10 -4.37 4.25 28.02
C GLU A 10 -3.50 5.49 27.73
N THR A 11 -3.80 6.59 28.41
CA THR A 11 -3.04 7.83 28.29
C THR A 11 -1.69 7.70 28.96
N ARG A 12 -0.66 8.29 28.34
CA ARG A 12 0.68 8.39 28.94
C ARG A 12 1.01 9.84 29.29
N ASP A 13 1.36 10.06 30.55
CA ASP A 13 1.81 11.37 31.02
C ASP A 13 3.31 11.61 30.74
N ARG A 14 4.09 10.53 30.69
CA ARG A 14 5.56 10.58 30.51
C ARG A 14 5.94 10.33 29.06
N GLY A 15 6.33 11.38 28.35
CA GLY A 15 6.97 11.30 27.03
C GLY A 15 8.47 11.03 27.11
N GLY A 16 9.06 10.57 26.00
CA GLY A 16 10.52 10.51 25.82
C GLY A 16 11.11 9.11 25.61
N LYS A 17 12.40 9.08 25.23
CA LYS A 17 13.12 7.87 24.80
C LYS A 17 13.17 6.77 25.86
N GLY A 18 13.24 7.14 27.15
CA GLY A 18 13.26 6.19 28.27
C GLY A 18 11.92 5.49 28.48
N ALA A 19 10.85 6.28 28.68
CA ALA A 19 9.50 5.77 28.89
C ALA A 19 9.01 4.91 27.71
N SER A 20 9.26 5.34 26.47
CA SER A 20 8.89 4.54 25.29
C SER A 20 9.68 3.24 25.15
N ARG A 21 10.88 3.13 25.74
CA ARG A 21 11.65 1.87 25.73
C ARG A 21 11.13 0.89 26.78
N GLU A 22 10.72 1.40 27.93
CA GLU A 22 10.13 0.62 29.02
C GLU A 22 8.78 0.04 28.59
N LEU A 23 7.87 0.85 28.05
CA LEU A 23 6.58 0.39 27.52
C LEU A 23 6.74 -0.73 26.48
N ARG A 24 7.71 -0.63 25.57
CA ARG A 24 7.98 -1.68 24.57
C ARG A 24 8.54 -2.96 25.19
N ARG A 25 9.23 -2.89 26.34
CA ARG A 25 9.65 -4.09 27.08
C ARG A 25 8.48 -4.77 27.77
N GLU A 26 7.48 -3.99 28.18
CA GLU A 26 6.23 -4.47 28.77
C GLU A 26 5.22 -5.00 27.74
N GLY A 27 5.55 -4.97 26.44
CA GLY A 27 4.64 -5.41 25.37
C GLY A 27 3.55 -4.39 25.04
N ARG A 28 3.79 -3.11 25.31
CA ARG A 28 2.93 -1.99 24.94
C ARG A 28 3.61 -1.13 23.86
N VAL A 29 2.82 -0.71 22.87
CA VAL A 29 3.29 0.12 21.76
C VAL A 29 2.88 1.57 22.03
N PRO A 30 3.82 2.52 22.06
CA PRO A 30 3.48 3.93 22.15
C PRO A 30 2.81 4.38 20.85
N ALA A 31 1.75 5.16 20.97
CA ALA A 31 1.04 5.73 19.84
C ALA A 31 0.68 7.21 20.09
N VAL A 32 0.29 7.89 19.04
CA VAL A 32 -0.15 9.29 19.08
C VAL A 32 -1.45 9.43 18.31
N VAL A 33 -2.42 10.08 18.93
CA VAL A 33 -3.68 10.46 18.28
C VAL A 33 -3.66 11.96 18.05
N TYR A 34 -3.64 12.40 16.79
CA TYR A 34 -3.62 13.82 16.42
C TYR A 34 -4.68 14.16 15.39
N GLY A 35 -4.87 15.45 15.10
CA GLY A 35 -5.85 15.93 14.13
C GLY A 35 -7.14 16.42 14.79
N GLY A 36 -8.12 16.82 13.96
CA GLY A 36 -9.42 17.30 14.45
C GLY A 36 -9.41 18.67 15.16
N LYS A 37 -8.38 19.50 14.94
CA LYS A 37 -8.17 20.80 15.63
C LYS A 37 -8.01 20.71 17.16
N GLU A 38 -7.76 19.52 17.68
CA GLU A 38 -7.51 19.28 19.10
C GLU A 38 -6.03 18.96 19.34
N GLU A 39 -5.60 19.04 20.60
CA GLU A 39 -4.22 18.73 20.97
C GLU A 39 -3.89 17.23 20.75
N PRO A 40 -2.65 16.92 20.31
CA PRO A 40 -2.17 15.55 20.18
C PRO A 40 -2.23 14.81 21.52
N LEU A 41 -2.85 13.64 21.52
CA LEU A 41 -3.04 12.82 22.71
C LEU A 41 -2.09 11.64 22.66
N MET A 42 -1.21 11.60 23.65
CA MET A 42 -0.21 10.57 23.79
C MET A 42 -0.84 9.34 24.44
N ILE A 43 -0.87 8.23 23.73
CA ILE A 43 -1.45 6.98 24.20
C ILE A 43 -0.43 5.84 24.14
N HIS A 44 -0.77 4.71 24.75
CA HIS A 44 -0.15 3.43 24.47
C HIS A 44 -1.20 2.34 24.32
N VAL A 45 -0.92 1.38 23.44
CA VAL A 45 -1.81 0.29 23.05
C VAL A 45 -1.12 -1.05 23.29
N GLU A 46 -1.87 -2.13 23.48
CA GLU A 46 -1.29 -3.46 23.64
C GLU A 46 -0.72 -3.98 22.31
N GLU A 47 0.54 -4.46 22.32
CA GLU A 47 1.24 -4.94 21.12
C GLU A 47 0.49 -6.10 20.45
N LYS A 48 -0.06 -7.04 21.23
CA LYS A 48 -0.75 -8.23 20.71
C LYS A 48 -2.03 -7.87 19.97
N LEU A 49 -2.83 -6.96 20.53
CA LEU A 49 -4.08 -6.53 19.93
C LEU A 49 -3.81 -5.74 18.64
N LEU A 50 -2.84 -4.82 18.69
CA LEU A 50 -2.41 -4.07 17.51
C LEU A 50 -1.90 -5.01 16.41
N MET A 51 -1.06 -5.98 16.76
CA MET A 51 -0.53 -6.93 15.78
C MET A 51 -1.61 -7.80 15.15
N LYS A 52 -2.59 -8.26 15.95
CA LYS A 52 -3.73 -9.03 15.43
C LYS A 52 -4.53 -8.20 14.42
N GLN A 53 -4.74 -6.92 14.69
CA GLN A 53 -5.44 -6.03 13.77
C GLN A 53 -4.61 -5.76 12.50
N LEU A 54 -3.31 -5.52 12.63
CA LEU A 54 -2.40 -5.37 11.48
C LEU A 54 -2.37 -6.59 10.57
N MET A 55 -2.40 -7.79 11.14
CA MET A 55 -2.44 -9.05 10.38
C MET A 55 -3.73 -9.26 9.57
N THR A 56 -4.77 -8.46 9.78
CA THR A 56 -5.99 -8.54 8.95
C THR A 56 -5.79 -7.98 7.55
N GLY A 57 -4.70 -7.24 7.29
CA GLY A 57 -4.39 -6.64 5.98
C GLY A 57 -5.13 -5.34 5.68
N HIS A 58 -6.28 -5.09 6.33
CA HIS A 58 -7.14 -3.92 6.06
C HIS A 58 -6.99 -2.80 7.10
N PHE A 59 -6.06 -2.94 8.06
CA PHE A 59 -5.95 -2.04 9.21
C PHE A 59 -5.73 -0.57 8.82
N MET A 60 -4.86 -0.30 7.84
CA MET A 60 -4.56 1.07 7.39
C MET A 60 -5.74 1.74 6.68
N ASN A 61 -6.67 0.94 6.16
CA ASN A 61 -7.84 1.39 5.41
C ASN A 61 -9.13 1.18 6.18
N SER A 62 -9.02 0.97 7.49
CA SER A 62 -10.15 0.75 8.39
C SER A 62 -10.25 1.86 9.42
N VAL A 63 -11.49 2.23 9.76
CA VAL A 63 -11.75 3.14 10.86
C VAL A 63 -11.53 2.40 12.18
N VAL A 64 -10.62 2.92 13.01
CA VAL A 64 -10.30 2.35 14.32
C VAL A 64 -10.88 3.24 15.43
N MET A 65 -11.66 2.63 16.30
CA MET A 65 -12.19 3.25 17.51
C MET A 65 -11.21 3.05 18.65
N ILE A 66 -10.53 4.11 19.07
CA ILE A 66 -9.61 4.07 20.21
C ILE A 66 -10.39 4.39 21.47
N ASP A 67 -10.45 3.44 22.40
CA ASP A 67 -11.06 3.66 23.71
C ASP A 67 -9.99 4.13 24.70
N VAL A 68 -10.06 5.40 25.10
CA VAL A 68 -9.18 6.01 26.09
C VAL A 68 -9.96 6.23 27.38
N GLY A 69 -9.85 5.29 28.32
CA GLY A 69 -10.48 5.40 29.64
C GLY A 69 -12.01 5.56 29.61
N GLY A 70 -12.69 4.90 28.66
CA GLY A 70 -14.14 4.96 28.47
C GLY A 70 -14.60 6.00 27.44
N LYS A 71 -13.69 6.77 26.85
CA LYS A 71 -13.99 7.69 25.74
C LYS A 71 -13.55 7.07 24.42
N GLN A 72 -14.53 6.79 23.57
CA GLN A 72 -14.27 6.30 22.22
C GLN A 72 -13.96 7.44 21.27
N ILE A 73 -12.77 7.40 20.67
CA ILE A 73 -12.31 8.36 19.67
C ILE A 73 -12.25 7.65 18.32
N ARG A 74 -12.94 8.21 17.32
CA ARG A 74 -12.91 7.70 15.95
C ARG A 74 -11.62 8.16 15.27
N THR A 75 -10.82 7.21 14.81
CA THR A 75 -9.50 7.49 14.22
C THR A 75 -9.25 6.65 12.98
N LEU A 76 -8.30 7.10 12.17
CA LEU A 76 -7.73 6.36 11.06
C LEU A 76 -6.23 6.12 11.32
N PRO A 77 -5.73 4.88 11.24
CA PRO A 77 -4.30 4.62 11.27
C PRO A 77 -3.62 5.26 10.07
N LYS A 78 -2.63 6.13 10.31
CA LYS A 78 -1.90 6.82 9.22
C LYS A 78 -0.56 6.16 8.92
N ASP A 79 0.14 5.73 9.96
CA ASP A 79 1.44 5.08 9.84
C ASP A 79 1.68 4.13 11.02
N VAL A 80 2.42 3.06 10.76
CA VAL A 80 2.90 2.13 11.78
C VAL A 80 4.36 1.82 11.48
N ALA A 81 5.23 2.26 12.39
CA ALA A 81 6.65 1.98 12.29
C ALA A 81 6.94 0.57 12.83
N PHE A 82 7.59 -0.26 12.04
CA PHE A 82 8.01 -1.61 12.44
C PHE A 82 9.48 -1.67 12.81
N HIS A 83 9.83 -2.63 13.65
CA HIS A 83 11.22 -2.96 13.94
C HIS A 83 11.82 -3.71 12.74
N PRO A 84 12.94 -3.25 12.15
CA PRO A 84 13.51 -3.79 10.90
C PRO A 84 14.08 -5.22 10.99
N VAL A 85 13.91 -5.91 12.11
CA VAL A 85 14.52 -7.23 12.38
C VAL A 85 13.54 -8.15 13.09
N LYS A 86 12.71 -7.60 13.98
CA LYS A 86 11.75 -8.36 14.78
C LYS A 86 10.32 -8.25 14.24
N ASP A 87 10.09 -7.40 13.24
CA ASP A 87 8.77 -7.07 12.66
C ASP A 87 7.71 -6.72 13.70
N ARG A 88 8.14 -6.17 14.84
CA ARG A 88 7.26 -5.71 15.91
C ARG A 88 6.91 -4.25 15.70
N PRO A 89 5.64 -3.85 15.89
CA PRO A 89 5.26 -2.45 15.83
C PRO A 89 5.95 -1.65 16.95
N ILE A 90 6.69 -0.61 16.58
CA ILE A 90 7.45 0.28 17.46
C ILE A 90 6.64 1.54 17.80
N HIS A 91 5.87 2.03 16.85
CA HIS A 91 5.05 3.23 16.96
C HIS A 91 3.84 3.12 16.04
N ALA A 92 2.72 3.70 16.44
CA ALA A 92 1.55 3.84 15.60
C ALA A 92 1.00 5.27 15.66
N ASP A 93 0.60 5.78 14.51
CA ASP A 93 0.05 7.11 14.34
C ASP A 93 -1.42 7.03 13.93
N PHE A 94 -2.26 7.73 14.68
CA PHE A 94 -3.71 7.75 14.48
C PHE A 94 -4.18 9.18 14.22
N LEU A 95 -4.91 9.36 13.11
CA LEU A 95 -5.53 10.62 12.73
C LEU A 95 -6.99 10.63 13.19
N ARG A 96 -7.40 11.65 13.97
CA ARG A 96 -8.80 11.88 14.33
C ARG A 96 -9.58 12.28 13.09
N ILE A 97 -10.67 11.59 12.85
CA ILE A 97 -11.56 11.82 11.70
C ILE A 97 -12.94 12.24 12.18
N SER A 98 -13.47 13.30 11.58
CA SER A 98 -14.88 13.67 11.72
C SER A 98 -15.72 12.88 10.72
N LYS A 99 -17.02 12.73 10.97
CA LYS A 99 -17.92 11.96 10.09
C LYS A 99 -17.92 12.45 8.63
N ASP A 100 -17.71 13.74 8.41
CA ASP A 100 -17.77 14.36 7.07
C ASP A 100 -16.40 14.73 6.49
N SER A 101 -15.29 14.25 7.07
CA SER A 101 -13.95 14.58 6.52
C SER A 101 -13.58 13.66 5.35
N LYS A 102 -13.15 14.26 4.25
CA LYS A 102 -12.39 13.57 3.18
C LYS A 102 -11.00 13.21 3.71
N VAL A 103 -10.57 11.97 3.47
CA VAL A 103 -9.25 11.48 3.90
C VAL A 103 -8.51 10.86 2.72
N GLN A 104 -7.20 11.08 2.67
CA GLN A 104 -6.30 10.47 1.70
C GLN A 104 -5.72 9.17 2.26
N VAL A 105 -6.01 8.07 1.58
CA VAL A 105 -5.70 6.70 2.03
C VAL A 105 -5.09 5.91 0.87
N ALA A 106 -4.14 5.03 1.16
CA ALA A 106 -3.50 4.16 0.19
C ALA A 106 -4.19 2.79 0.23
N VAL A 107 -4.97 2.48 -0.81
CA VAL A 107 -5.78 1.26 -0.87
C VAL A 107 -5.09 0.22 -1.75
N PRO A 108 -4.91 -1.03 -1.27
CA PRO A 108 -4.27 -2.08 -2.05
C PRO A 108 -5.12 -2.46 -3.25
N VAL A 109 -4.42 -2.85 -4.31
CA VAL A 109 -5.02 -3.31 -5.56
C VAL A 109 -5.00 -4.83 -5.61
N VAL A 110 -6.15 -5.43 -5.92
CA VAL A 110 -6.29 -6.87 -6.12
C VAL A 110 -6.70 -7.12 -7.57
N PHE A 111 -5.97 -8.01 -8.25
CA PHE A 111 -6.28 -8.39 -9.62
C PHE A 111 -7.19 -9.62 -9.61
N ILE A 112 -8.29 -9.55 -10.37
CA ILE A 112 -9.28 -10.62 -10.45
C ILE A 112 -9.33 -11.13 -11.89
N ASN A 113 -9.71 -12.41 -12.04
CA ASN A 113 -9.83 -13.11 -13.33
C ASN A 113 -8.50 -13.28 -14.08
N GLU A 114 -7.40 -13.48 -13.35
CA GLU A 114 -6.09 -13.79 -13.92
C GLU A 114 -6.13 -14.97 -14.91
N GLU A 115 -6.94 -16.00 -14.60
CA GLU A 115 -7.12 -17.16 -15.47
C GLU A 115 -7.89 -16.86 -16.77
N ALA A 116 -8.67 -15.78 -16.82
CA ALA A 116 -9.42 -15.39 -18.01
C ALA A 116 -8.62 -14.48 -18.95
N SER A 117 -7.45 -13.97 -18.52
CA SER A 117 -6.58 -13.17 -19.36
C SER A 117 -5.87 -14.05 -20.41
N PRO A 118 -6.02 -13.75 -21.72
CA PRO A 118 -5.27 -14.43 -22.77
C PRO A 118 -3.76 -14.21 -22.61
N GLY A 119 -3.32 -13.05 -22.11
CA GLY A 119 -1.93 -12.74 -21.85
C GLY A 119 -1.27 -13.66 -20.81
N LEU A 120 -1.93 -13.85 -19.66
CA LEU A 120 -1.45 -14.74 -18.59
C LEU A 120 -1.50 -16.23 -19.01
N LYS A 121 -2.55 -16.65 -19.72
CA LYS A 121 -2.66 -18.02 -20.28
C LYS A 121 -1.54 -18.35 -21.27
N ARG A 122 -1.05 -17.37 -22.02
CA ARG A 122 0.07 -17.54 -22.98
C ARG A 122 1.45 -17.51 -22.30
N GLY A 123 1.50 -17.47 -20.97
CA GLY A 123 2.73 -17.44 -20.19
C GLY A 123 3.25 -16.03 -19.92
N GLY A 124 2.44 -14.99 -20.14
CA GLY A 124 2.75 -13.62 -19.73
C GLY A 124 2.92 -13.51 -18.21
N VAL A 125 3.77 -12.59 -17.76
CA VAL A 125 3.99 -12.29 -16.34
C VAL A 125 3.31 -10.97 -16.03
N LEU A 126 2.41 -10.97 -15.03
CA LEU A 126 1.82 -9.74 -14.50
C LEU A 126 2.88 -8.98 -13.70
N ASN A 127 3.30 -7.83 -14.22
CA ASN A 127 4.18 -6.92 -13.52
C ASN A 127 3.37 -5.78 -12.93
N ILE A 128 3.20 -5.81 -11.61
CA ILE A 128 2.46 -4.80 -10.85
C ILE A 128 3.43 -3.64 -10.57
N VAL A 129 3.17 -2.48 -11.15
CA VAL A 129 4.00 -1.27 -10.96
C VAL A 129 3.65 -0.59 -9.64
N ARG A 130 2.37 -0.63 -9.26
CA ARG A 130 1.86 -0.05 -8.01
C ARG A 130 0.95 -1.04 -7.31
N HIS A 131 1.33 -1.44 -6.10
CA HIS A 131 0.54 -2.32 -5.25
C HIS A 131 -0.59 -1.58 -4.52
N GLU A 132 -0.47 -0.25 -4.39
CA GLU A 132 -1.41 0.60 -3.68
C GLU A 132 -1.78 1.83 -4.52
N LEU A 133 -3.03 2.27 -4.40
CA LEU A 133 -3.54 3.48 -5.02
C LEU A 133 -3.96 4.49 -3.96
N GLU A 134 -3.44 5.70 -4.08
CA GLU A 134 -3.87 6.81 -3.24
C GLU A 134 -5.25 7.31 -3.69
N LEU A 135 -6.23 7.16 -2.81
CA LEU A 135 -7.60 7.63 -3.00
C LEU A 135 -7.96 8.69 -1.95
N ILE A 136 -8.74 9.67 -2.38
CA ILE A 136 -9.45 10.62 -1.52
C ILE A 136 -10.88 10.12 -1.42
N CYS A 137 -11.28 9.64 -0.25
CA CYS A 137 -12.64 9.15 -0.02
C CYS A 137 -13.21 9.68 1.29
N ASP A 138 -14.54 9.65 1.40
CA ASP A 138 -15.23 9.92 2.66
C ASP A 138 -14.87 8.82 3.66
N ALA A 139 -14.61 9.19 4.91
CA ALA A 139 -14.22 8.25 5.96
C ALA A 139 -15.28 7.15 6.25
N ASP A 140 -16.53 7.34 5.80
CA ASP A 140 -17.62 6.37 5.92
C ASP A 140 -17.74 5.40 4.71
N LYS A 141 -17.10 5.71 3.57
CA LYS A 141 -17.19 4.94 2.32
C LYS A 141 -15.83 4.43 1.83
N MET A 142 -14.88 4.31 2.74
CA MET A 142 -13.55 3.84 2.43
C MET A 142 -13.59 2.37 1.96
N PRO A 143 -13.07 2.07 0.76
CA PRO A 143 -12.96 0.69 0.28
C PRO A 143 -11.78 -0.01 0.95
N ASP A 144 -11.93 -1.31 1.21
CA ASP A 144 -10.90 -2.16 1.79
C ASP A 144 -9.83 -2.53 0.76
N ASP A 145 -10.28 -2.85 -0.46
CA ASP A 145 -9.48 -3.21 -1.63
C ASP A 145 -10.10 -2.64 -2.92
N ILE A 146 -9.29 -2.55 -3.98
CA ILE A 146 -9.73 -2.19 -5.33
C ILE A 146 -9.51 -3.38 -6.25
N GLU A 147 -10.62 -3.97 -6.68
CA GLU A 147 -10.61 -5.05 -7.65
C GLU A 147 -10.39 -4.50 -9.07
N ILE A 148 -9.36 -4.99 -9.74
CA ILE A 148 -9.08 -4.72 -11.15
C ILE A 148 -9.28 -6.00 -11.94
N ASP A 149 -10.25 -5.99 -12.85
CA ASP A 149 -10.48 -7.09 -13.77
C ASP A 149 -9.40 -7.10 -14.88
N VAL A 150 -8.71 -8.23 -15.03
CA VAL A 150 -7.72 -8.44 -16.09
C VAL A 150 -8.26 -9.24 -17.29
N THR A 151 -9.58 -9.44 -17.38
CA THR A 151 -10.20 -10.10 -18.53
C THR A 151 -9.85 -9.40 -19.86
N GLY A 152 -9.46 -10.19 -20.85
CA GLY A 152 -9.25 -9.71 -22.23
C GLY A 152 -7.95 -8.94 -22.48
N TYR A 153 -7.10 -8.70 -21.48
CA TYR A 153 -5.79 -8.09 -21.70
C TYR A 153 -4.78 -9.10 -22.26
N ASP A 154 -4.04 -8.67 -23.27
CA ASP A 154 -3.05 -9.46 -23.99
C ASP A 154 -1.62 -9.17 -23.50
N VAL A 155 -0.67 -9.98 -23.98
CA VAL A 155 0.76 -9.78 -23.69
C VAL A 155 1.23 -8.47 -24.31
N GLY A 156 1.78 -7.57 -23.49
CA GLY A 156 2.24 -6.24 -23.89
C GLY A 156 1.31 -5.11 -23.44
N ASP A 157 0.09 -5.42 -22.97
CA ASP A 157 -0.86 -4.40 -22.55
C ASP A 157 -0.53 -3.80 -21.18
N SER A 158 -0.86 -2.51 -21.04
CA SER A 158 -0.73 -1.72 -19.82
C SER A 158 -2.10 -1.31 -19.28
N ILE A 159 -2.36 -1.63 -18.02
CA ILE A 159 -3.58 -1.22 -17.30
C ILE A 159 -3.31 0.14 -16.68
N HIS A 160 -4.10 1.13 -17.09
CA HIS A 160 -4.03 2.51 -16.62
C HIS A 160 -5.13 2.81 -15.60
N ILE A 161 -4.96 3.85 -14.77
CA ILE A 161 -5.95 4.24 -13.76
C ILE A 161 -7.29 4.65 -14.39
N SER A 162 -7.27 5.21 -15.59
CA SER A 162 -8.46 5.53 -16.37
C SER A 162 -9.35 4.33 -16.68
N ASN A 163 -8.79 3.11 -16.71
CA ASN A 163 -9.52 1.87 -16.97
C ASN A 163 -10.05 1.20 -15.69
N VAL A 164 -9.76 1.75 -14.51
CA VAL A 164 -10.18 1.19 -13.23
C VAL A 164 -11.52 1.74 -12.79
N THR A 165 -12.44 0.85 -12.44
CA THR A 165 -13.72 1.23 -11.86
C THR A 165 -13.54 1.64 -10.40
N LEU A 166 -13.48 2.95 -10.15
CA LEU A 166 -13.40 3.49 -8.79
C LEU A 166 -14.76 3.32 -8.06
N PRO A 167 -14.76 2.88 -6.78
CA PRO A 167 -15.98 2.74 -6.00
C PRO A 167 -16.68 4.09 -5.73
N LYS A 168 -17.98 4.05 -5.43
CA LYS A 168 -18.80 5.26 -5.27
C LYS A 168 -18.29 6.15 -4.12
N GLY A 169 -17.81 7.35 -4.46
CA GLY A 169 -17.37 8.36 -3.49
C GLY A 169 -15.86 8.38 -3.23
N SER A 170 -15.06 7.65 -4.01
CA SER A 170 -13.62 7.82 -4.06
C SER A 170 -13.19 8.60 -5.30
N GLU A 171 -12.34 9.59 -5.10
CA GLU A 171 -11.61 10.31 -6.13
C GLU A 171 -10.15 9.83 -6.08
N SER A 172 -9.50 9.66 -7.22
CA SER A 172 -8.05 9.44 -7.20
C SER A 172 -7.36 10.66 -6.61
N ALA A 173 -6.39 10.46 -5.71
CA ALA A 173 -5.60 11.58 -5.18
C ALA A 173 -4.73 12.23 -6.27
N ILE A 174 -4.38 11.47 -7.31
CA ILE A 174 -3.54 11.91 -8.42
C ILE A 174 -4.42 12.01 -9.67
N THR A 175 -5.00 13.20 -9.88
CA THR A 175 -5.82 13.51 -11.07
C THR A 175 -5.03 14.12 -12.23
N ASP A 176 -3.75 14.45 -12.02
CA ASP A 176 -2.94 15.17 -12.99
C ASP A 176 -2.41 14.28 -14.13
N ARG A 177 -2.30 12.95 -13.92
CA ARG A 177 -1.68 12.03 -14.90
C ARG A 177 -2.32 10.66 -14.90
N ASP A 178 -2.43 10.09 -16.09
CA ASP A 178 -2.83 8.71 -16.27
C ASP A 178 -1.60 7.80 -16.11
N PHE A 179 -1.50 7.12 -14.97
CA PHE A 179 -0.37 6.27 -14.65
C PHE A 179 -0.72 4.78 -14.79
N THR A 180 0.29 4.00 -15.16
CA THR A 180 0.17 2.54 -15.30
C THR A 180 0.19 1.87 -13.92
N ILE A 181 -0.78 1.00 -13.69
CA ILE A 181 -0.95 0.23 -12.45
C ILE A 181 -0.28 -1.13 -12.59
N ALA A 182 -0.54 -1.81 -13.71
CA ALA A 182 0.07 -3.09 -14.04
C ALA A 182 0.33 -3.22 -15.54
N THR A 183 1.29 -4.05 -15.90
CA THR A 183 1.63 -4.38 -17.29
C THR A 183 1.76 -5.89 -17.41
N ILE A 184 1.23 -6.47 -18.49
CA ILE A 184 1.44 -7.89 -18.79
C ILE A 184 2.65 -8.00 -19.71
N VAL A 185 3.75 -8.57 -19.21
CA VAL A 185 5.01 -8.65 -19.96
C VAL A 185 5.18 -10.05 -20.55
N ALA A 186 5.70 -10.14 -21.77
CA ALA A 186 6.05 -11.43 -22.37
C ALA A 186 7.13 -12.14 -21.54
N PRO A 187 7.03 -13.47 -21.35
CA PRO A 187 8.06 -14.22 -20.63
C PRO A 187 9.39 -14.09 -21.38
N SER A 188 10.49 -13.96 -20.63
CA SER A 188 11.83 -13.83 -21.19
C SER A 188 12.21 -14.99 -22.12
N ALA A 189 11.59 -16.17 -21.96
CA ALA A 189 11.75 -17.32 -22.83
C ALA A 189 11.24 -17.11 -24.28
N MET A 190 10.25 -16.23 -24.50
CA MET A 190 9.78 -15.87 -25.86
C MET A 190 10.59 -14.72 -26.47
N LYS A 191 11.14 -13.80 -25.66
CA LYS A 191 12.01 -12.73 -26.18
C LYS A 191 13.31 -13.26 -26.79
N SER A 192 13.76 -14.45 -26.38
CA SER A 192 14.92 -15.12 -26.96
C SER A 192 14.67 -15.77 -28.34
N SER A 193 13.44 -15.83 -28.86
CA SER A 193 13.16 -16.40 -30.19
C SER A 193 12.91 -15.38 -31.30
N GLU A 194 12.75 -14.08 -30.98
CA GLU A 194 12.39 -13.03 -31.96
C GLU A 194 13.37 -11.86 -31.97
N GLY A 195 14.67 -12.15 -31.94
CA GLY A 195 15.69 -11.09 -31.92
C GLY A 195 17.10 -11.54 -32.27
N ASP A 196 17.28 -12.22 -33.40
CA ASP A 196 18.58 -12.23 -34.10
C ASP A 196 18.42 -12.61 -35.59
N THR A 197 17.84 -11.74 -36.42
CA THR A 197 17.91 -11.87 -37.89
C THR A 197 17.81 -10.52 -38.62
N THR A 198 18.76 -9.61 -38.40
CA THR A 198 19.22 -8.72 -39.48
C THR A 198 20.70 -8.40 -39.28
N VAL A 199 21.50 -9.10 -40.09
CA VAL A 199 22.89 -8.83 -40.44
C VAL A 199 23.00 -7.44 -41.07
N ASP A 200 24.02 -6.67 -40.71
CA ASP A 200 24.72 -5.85 -41.70
C ASP A 200 26.21 -6.15 -41.59
N ASP A 201 26.74 -6.58 -42.73
CA ASP A 201 28.09 -7.04 -43.00
C ASP A 201 28.81 -5.89 -43.73
N GLY A 202 30.06 -5.64 -43.38
CA GLY A 202 30.96 -4.91 -44.26
C GLY A 202 31.71 -3.73 -43.64
N GLU A 203 32.85 -4.00 -43.01
CA GLU A 203 34.10 -3.43 -43.52
C GLU A 203 35.27 -4.37 -43.20
N ALA A 204 35.83 -4.95 -44.26
CA ALA A 204 37.01 -5.80 -44.27
C ALA A 204 38.24 -4.99 -44.73
N ALA A 205 39.41 -5.45 -44.25
CA ALA A 205 40.77 -5.18 -44.73
C ALA A 205 41.39 -3.81 -44.36
N ALA A 206 42.67 -3.68 -44.01
CA ALA A 206 43.78 -4.62 -43.74
C ALA A 206 44.99 -3.78 -43.23
N GLU A 207 45.96 -4.47 -42.59
CA GLU A 207 47.36 -4.06 -42.32
C GLU A 207 47.58 -2.85 -41.39
N GLY A 208 48.49 -2.82 -40.42
CA GLY A 208 49.63 -3.65 -40.04
C GLY A 208 50.59 -2.78 -39.20
N GLY A 209 51.42 -3.39 -38.34
CA GLY A 209 52.54 -2.75 -37.62
C GLY A 209 52.24 -2.46 -36.14
N GLU A 210 52.72 -3.23 -35.16
CA GLU A 210 54.11 -3.43 -34.68
C GLU A 210 54.55 -2.37 -33.64
N GLU A 211 54.93 -2.90 -32.47
CA GLU A 211 55.83 -2.40 -31.40
C GLU A 211 56.06 -0.89 -31.17
N ALA A 212 55.78 -0.42 -29.95
CA ALA A 212 56.73 0.13 -28.97
C ALA A 212 56.01 0.82 -27.79
#